data_AF-A0A537GTP2-F1
#
_entry.id   AF-A0A537GTP2-F1
#
_cell.length_a   1.000
_cell.length_b   1.000
_cell.length_c   1.000
_cell.angle_alpha   90.00
_cell.angle_beta   90.00
_cell.angle_gamma   90.00
#
_symmetry.space_group_name_H-M   'P 1'
#
loop_
_entity.id
_entity.type
_entity.pdbx_description
1 polymer ?
#
loop_
_entity_poly.entity_id
_entity_poly.type
_entity_poly.pdbx_seq_one_letter_code
_entity_poly.pdbx_strand_id
1 'polypeptide(L)'
;MLSVTDRDFADEFSRCLAKVLGGRTAYKVRWSEKRARWIVQGCSVLLYNFLSSNLSHLRKWIEHCDKCKSVFLRAFYDGEGSISGHNLMVYNAERDLLAYVRCLLDSFDIETLPLSVMTRAGTRLTDPKTGKIYFRKRRLLPLQY
;
A
#
# COMPACT_ATOMS: atom_id res chain seq x y z
N MET A 1 8.79 -4.40 8.73
CA MET A 1 9.87 -4.47 7.72
C MET A 1 9.28 -4.12 6.37
N LEU A 2 9.84 -3.14 5.69
CA LEU A 2 9.52 -2.83 4.29
C LEU A 2 10.53 -3.52 3.37
N SER A 3 10.07 -4.02 2.21
CA SER A 3 10.92 -4.62 1.18
C SER A 3 10.41 -4.24 -0.21
N VAL A 4 11.11 -3.36 -0.91
CA VAL A 4 10.65 -2.70 -2.14
C VAL A 4 11.77 -2.63 -3.19
N THR A 5 11.41 -2.48 -4.46
CA THR A 5 12.37 -2.30 -5.56
C THR A 5 12.79 -0.85 -5.72
N ASP A 6 11.90 0.08 -5.42
CA ASP A 6 12.14 1.51 -5.46
C ASP A 6 12.95 1.96 -4.24
N ARG A 7 14.07 2.65 -4.50
CA ARG A 7 14.95 3.15 -3.44
C ARG A 7 14.41 4.43 -2.80
N ASP A 8 13.86 5.34 -3.59
CA ASP A 8 13.39 6.64 -3.12
C ASP A 8 12.19 6.43 -2.20
N PHE A 9 11.32 5.47 -2.53
CA PHE A 9 10.25 5.04 -1.63
C PHE A 9 10.78 4.46 -0.31
N ALA A 10 11.87 3.68 -0.36
CA ALA A 10 12.49 3.14 0.84
C ALA A 10 13.10 4.23 1.73
N ASP A 11 13.78 5.21 1.13
CA ASP A 11 14.39 6.34 1.84
C ASP A 11 13.31 7.25 2.47
N GLU A 12 12.20 7.52 1.76
CA GLU A 12 11.09 8.30 2.30
C GLU A 12 10.35 7.56 3.43
N PHE A 13 10.11 6.25 3.27
CA PHE A 13 9.55 5.42 4.35
C PHE A 13 10.45 5.44 5.59
N SER A 14 11.76 5.34 5.39
CA SER A 14 12.75 5.38 6.46
C SER A 14 12.72 6.69 7.25
N ARG A 15 12.65 7.82 6.53
CA ARG A 15 12.53 9.16 7.10
C ARG A 15 11.23 9.33 7.89
N CYS A 16 10.10 8.91 7.32
CA CYS A 16 8.81 8.94 7.99
C CYS A 16 8.79 8.10 9.27
N LEU A 17 9.37 6.89 9.22
CA LEU A 17 9.42 5.99 10.37
C LEU A 17 10.24 6.59 11.52
N ALA A 18 11.38 7.22 11.23
CA ALA A 18 12.16 7.93 12.24
C ALA A 18 11.36 9.06 12.90
N LYS A 19 10.67 9.88 12.10
CA LYS A 19 9.84 10.97 12.63
C LYS A 19 8.73 10.48 13.55
N VAL A 20 8.02 9.43 13.17
CA VAL A 20 6.91 8.86 13.97
C VAL A 20 7.40 8.25 15.27
N LEU A 21 8.60 7.64 15.26
CA LEU A 21 9.18 6.99 16.44
C LEU A 21 10.04 7.93 17.29
N GLY A 22 10.07 9.23 16.98
CA GLY A 22 10.88 10.22 17.72
C GLY A 22 12.39 10.09 17.50
N GLY A 23 12.81 9.37 16.46
CA GLY A 23 14.20 9.22 16.07
C GLY A 23 14.75 10.49 15.41
N ARG A 24 16.01 10.83 15.71
CA ARG A 24 16.72 11.97 15.10
C ARG A 24 17.30 11.65 13.73
N THR A 25 17.51 10.37 13.42
CA THR A 25 18.12 9.88 12.19
C THR A 25 17.22 8.88 11.49
N ALA A 26 17.22 8.92 10.16
CA ALA A 26 16.52 7.95 9.34
C ALA A 26 17.03 6.53 9.63
N TYR A 27 16.16 5.54 9.49
CA TYR A 27 16.54 4.13 9.58
C TYR A 27 17.47 3.74 8.43
N LYS A 28 18.31 2.73 8.67
CA LYS A 28 19.22 2.23 7.63
C LYS A 28 18.43 1.58 6.50
N VAL A 29 18.58 2.13 5.29
CA VAL A 29 18.13 1.50 4.05
C VAL A 29 19.24 0.60 3.52
N ARG A 30 18.95 -0.68 3.29
CA ARG A 30 19.95 -1.67 2.86
C ARG A 30 19.47 -2.46 1.65
N TRP A 31 20.37 -2.70 0.69
CA TRP A 31 20.11 -3.63 -0.40
C TRP A 31 20.16 -5.07 0.11
N SER A 32 19.26 -5.93 -0.38
CA SER A 32 19.27 -7.36 -0.12
C SER A 32 19.39 -8.12 -1.43
N GLU A 33 20.58 -8.67 -1.69
CA GLU A 33 20.86 -9.47 -2.89
C GLU A 33 19.87 -10.63 -3.05
N LYS A 34 19.62 -11.38 -1.96
CA LYS A 34 18.69 -12.52 -1.95
C LYS A 34 17.27 -12.14 -2.42
N ARG A 35 16.83 -10.91 -2.16
CA ARG A 35 15.48 -10.44 -2.51
C ARG A 35 15.48 -9.52 -3.73
N ALA A 36 16.64 -9.09 -4.21
CA ALA A 36 16.83 -8.01 -5.17
C ALA A 36 15.96 -6.77 -4.82
N ARG A 37 16.00 -6.37 -3.54
CA ARG A 37 15.14 -5.30 -2.98
C ARG A 37 15.83 -4.50 -1.89
N TRP A 38 15.43 -3.23 -1.76
CA TRP A 38 15.75 -2.36 -0.63
C TRP A 38 14.91 -2.74 0.59
N ILE A 39 15.54 -2.79 1.75
CA ILE A 39 14.94 -3.17 3.02
C ILE A 39 15.09 -2.03 4.03
N VAL A 40 13.98 -1.72 4.71
CA VAL A 40 13.95 -0.84 5.88
C VAL A 40 13.33 -1.58 7.05
N GLN A 41 14.00 -1.55 8.20
CA GLN A 41 13.56 -2.24 9.42
C GLN A 41 13.57 -1.29 10.60
N GLY A 42 12.40 -1.11 11.20
CA GLY A 42 12.23 -0.56 12.54
C GLY A 42 11.21 -1.40 13.29
N CYS A 43 11.34 -1.43 14.62
CA CYS A 43 10.50 -2.21 15.52
C CYS A 43 9.91 -1.28 16.57
N SER A 44 8.58 -1.22 16.65
CA SER A 44 7.86 -0.49 17.69
C SER A 44 6.53 -1.18 17.95
N VAL A 45 6.34 -1.67 19.17
CA VAL A 45 5.08 -2.30 19.60
C VAL A 45 3.93 -1.31 19.55
N LEU A 46 4.18 -0.05 19.93
CA LEU A 46 3.18 1.01 19.90
C LEU A 46 2.71 1.30 18.46
N LEU A 47 3.65 1.46 17.53
CA LEU A 47 3.31 1.71 16.13
C LEU A 47 2.63 0.49 15.50
N TYR A 48 3.07 -0.72 15.85
CA TYR A 48 2.41 -1.94 15.41
C TYR A 48 0.95 -1.98 15.88
N ASN A 49 0.69 -1.78 17.17
CA ASN A 49 -0.67 -1.76 17.71
C ASN A 49 -1.54 -0.66 17.09
N PHE A 50 -0.95 0.52 16.86
CA PHE A 50 -1.62 1.62 16.17
C PHE A 50 -2.03 1.24 14.74
N LEU A 51 -1.11 0.68 13.95
CA LEU A 51 -1.37 0.31 12.56
C LEU A 51 -2.23 -0.96 12.42
N SER A 52 -2.19 -1.87 13.40
CA SER A 52 -3.06 -3.06 13.47
C SER A 52 -4.46 -2.74 13.98
N SER A 53 -4.75 -1.48 14.28
CA SER A 53 -6.12 -1.03 14.61
C SER A 53 -7.05 -1.18 13.40
N ASN A 54 -8.35 -1.19 13.65
CA ASN A 54 -9.34 -1.16 12.58
C ASN A 54 -9.23 0.15 11.77
N LEU A 55 -9.55 0.11 10.47
CA LEU A 55 -9.51 1.26 9.57
C LEU A 55 -10.30 2.46 10.13
N SER A 56 -11.43 2.20 10.78
CA SER A 56 -12.24 3.22 11.46
C SER A 56 -11.45 4.05 12.49
N HIS A 57 -10.50 3.43 13.19
CA HIS A 57 -9.64 4.13 14.14
C HIS A 57 -8.60 5.02 13.43
N LEU A 58 -8.15 4.61 12.24
CA LEU A 58 -7.20 5.37 11.44
C LEU A 58 -7.85 6.54 10.70
N ARG A 59 -9.14 6.44 10.34
CA ARG A 59 -9.89 7.47 9.61
C ARG A 59 -9.77 8.85 10.23
N LYS A 60 -9.88 8.98 11.56
CA LYS A 60 -9.76 10.28 12.25
C LYS A 60 -8.44 11.02 11.97
N TRP A 61 -7.37 10.29 11.68
CA TRP A 61 -6.06 10.86 11.35
C TRP A 61 -5.93 11.14 9.86
N ILE A 62 -6.50 10.28 9.02
CA ILE A 62 -6.47 10.41 7.56
C ILE A 62 -7.35 11.59 7.11
N GLU A 63 -8.55 11.70 7.68
CA GLU A 63 -9.56 12.71 7.35
C GLU A 63 -9.36 14.03 8.10
N HIS A 64 -8.28 14.17 8.87
CA HIS A 64 -8.01 15.37 9.69
C HIS A 64 -8.05 16.67 8.87
N CYS A 65 -7.53 16.64 7.64
CA CYS A 65 -7.66 17.71 6.65
C CYS A 65 -7.37 17.16 5.25
N ASP A 66 -7.65 17.95 4.21
CA ASP A 66 -7.45 17.53 2.82
C ASP A 66 -5.99 17.20 2.50
N LYS A 67 -5.04 17.86 3.18
CA LYS A 67 -3.62 17.51 3.08
C LYS A 67 -3.33 16.10 3.63
N CYS A 68 -3.97 15.71 4.73
CA CYS A 68 -3.81 14.36 5.28
C CYS A 68 -4.42 13.31 4.35
N LYS A 69 -5.60 13.59 3.78
CA LYS A 69 -6.24 12.70 2.79
C LYS A 69 -5.36 12.53 1.56
N SER A 70 -4.84 13.61 0.99
CA SER A 70 -4.02 13.57 -0.23
C SER A 70 -2.67 12.88 0.01
N VAL A 71 -2.02 13.10 1.16
CA VAL A 71 -0.78 12.38 1.52
C VAL A 71 -1.04 10.89 1.72
N PHE A 72 -2.17 10.52 2.35
CA PHE A 72 -2.57 9.11 2.47
C PHE A 72 -2.81 8.47 1.10
N LEU A 73 -3.58 9.12 0.23
CA LEU A 73 -3.85 8.64 -1.13
C LEU A 73 -2.54 8.45 -1.90
N ARG A 74 -1.66 9.45 -1.89
CA ARG A 74 -0.35 9.36 -2.54
C ARG A 74 0.45 8.16 -2.03
N ALA A 75 0.60 8.01 -0.72
CA ALA A 75 1.35 6.90 -0.14
C ALA A 75 0.71 5.52 -0.46
N PHE A 76 -0.62 5.47 -0.54
CA PHE A 76 -1.34 4.27 -0.93
C PHE A 76 -1.07 3.88 -2.39
N TYR A 77 -1.13 4.85 -3.32
CA TYR A 77 -0.83 4.61 -4.73
C TYR A 77 0.66 4.38 -5.01
N ASP A 78 1.58 4.99 -4.27
CA ASP A 78 3.01 4.70 -4.38
C ASP A 78 3.33 3.25 -3.96
N GLY A 79 2.55 2.68 -3.03
CA GLY A 79 2.75 1.31 -2.52
C GLY A 79 2.00 0.21 -3.28
N GLU A 80 0.76 0.48 -3.71
CA GLU A 80 -0.16 -0.51 -4.29
C GLU A 80 -0.55 -0.21 -5.75
N GLY A 81 -0.17 0.98 -6.25
CA GLY A 81 -0.55 1.47 -7.55
C GLY A 81 0.20 0.82 -8.71
N SER A 82 -0.45 0.83 -9.86
CA SER A 82 0.07 0.37 -11.13
C SER A 82 -0.50 1.25 -12.23
N ILE A 83 0.34 1.67 -13.16
CA ILE A 83 -0.06 2.43 -14.33
C ILE A 83 -0.20 1.45 -15.50
N SER A 84 -1.34 1.48 -16.20
CA SER A 84 -1.52 0.78 -17.47
C SER A 84 -2.17 1.71 -18.47
N GLY A 85 -1.42 2.03 -19.53
CA GLY A 85 -1.82 3.08 -20.48
C GLY A 85 -1.98 4.42 -19.76
N HIS A 86 -3.19 4.97 -19.80
CA HIS A 86 -3.54 6.24 -19.17
C HIS A 86 -4.29 6.09 -17.83
N ASN A 87 -4.47 4.85 -17.35
CA ASN A 87 -5.25 4.58 -16.15
C ASN A 87 -4.34 4.31 -14.95
N LEU A 88 -4.67 4.93 -13.81
CA LEU A 88 -4.05 4.58 -12.53
C LEU A 88 -4.91 3.54 -11.82
N MET A 89 -4.31 2.41 -11.51
CA MET A 89 -5.02 1.26 -10.96
C MET A 89 -4.39 0.81 -9.65
N VAL A 90 -5.21 0.37 -8.71
CA VAL A 90 -4.77 -0.35 -7.50
C VAL A 90 -5.51 -1.66 -7.42
N TYR A 91 -4.84 -2.71 -6.95
CA TYR A 91 -5.44 -4.03 -6.73
C TYR A 91 -5.31 -4.41 -5.26
N ASN A 92 -6.43 -4.60 -4.56
CA ASN A 92 -6.40 -5.04 -3.17
C ASN A 92 -7.44 -6.13 -2.89
N ALA A 93 -7.17 -6.96 -1.88
CA ALA A 93 -8.10 -7.98 -1.40
C ALA A 93 -9.04 -7.42 -0.31
N GLU A 94 -8.68 -6.30 0.31
CA GLU A 94 -9.47 -5.65 1.35
C GLU A 94 -10.50 -4.69 0.74
N ARG A 95 -11.75 -5.14 0.63
CA ARG A 95 -12.82 -4.40 -0.02
C ARG A 95 -13.16 -3.11 0.72
N ASP A 96 -13.15 -3.14 2.04
CA ASP A 96 -13.53 -1.99 2.86
C ASP A 96 -12.50 -0.86 2.74
N LEU A 97 -11.23 -1.21 2.55
CA LEU A 97 -10.16 -0.26 2.24
C LEU A 97 -10.37 0.38 0.86
N LEU A 98 -10.67 -0.40 -0.17
CA LEU A 98 -10.91 0.14 -1.52
C LEU A 98 -12.16 1.02 -1.58
N ALA A 99 -13.24 0.62 -0.89
CA ALA A 99 -14.44 1.44 -0.76
C ALA A 99 -14.13 2.78 -0.05
N TYR A 100 -13.30 2.74 0.99
CA TYR A 100 -12.87 3.93 1.70
C TYR A 100 -11.99 4.85 0.83
N VAL A 101 -11.01 4.30 0.11
CA VAL A 101 -10.17 5.07 -0.83
C VAL A 101 -11.02 5.74 -1.89
N ARG A 102 -12.05 5.05 -2.42
CA ARG A 102 -13.00 5.66 -3.34
C ARG A 102 -13.72 6.86 -2.73
N CYS A 103 -14.20 6.76 -1.48
CA CYS A 103 -14.83 7.90 -0.81
C CYS A 103 -13.87 9.08 -0.63
N LEU A 104 -12.57 8.81 -0.39
CA LEU A 104 -11.57 9.88 -0.30
C LEU A 104 -11.35 10.56 -1.66
N LEU A 105 -11.30 9.80 -2.76
CA LEU A 105 -11.17 10.34 -4.12
C LEU A 105 -12.40 11.16 -4.52
N ASP A 106 -13.59 10.67 -4.20
CA ASP A 106 -14.86 11.38 -4.42
C ASP A 106 -14.90 12.72 -3.68
N SER A 107 -14.31 12.81 -2.47
CA SER A 107 -14.19 14.09 -1.75
C SER A 107 -13.27 15.12 -2.41
N PHE A 108 -12.53 14.73 -3.45
CA PHE A 108 -11.73 15.60 -4.31
C PHE A 108 -12.32 15.73 -5.73
N ASP A 109 -13.58 15.31 -5.93
CA ASP A 109 -14.25 15.27 -7.23
C ASP A 109 -13.51 14.39 -8.27
N ILE A 110 -12.81 13.34 -7.80
CA ILE A 110 -12.14 12.37 -8.67
C ILE A 110 -13.05 11.16 -8.84
N GLU A 111 -13.66 11.04 -10.02
CA GLU A 111 -14.50 9.90 -10.37
C GLU A 111 -13.69 8.62 -10.50
N THR A 112 -14.20 7.51 -9.97
CA THR A 112 -13.58 6.19 -10.09
C THR A 112 -14.53 5.17 -10.70
N LEU A 113 -14.00 4.17 -11.40
CA LEU A 113 -14.80 3.04 -11.86
C LEU A 113 -15.35 2.21 -10.67
N PRO A 114 -16.54 1.59 -10.82
CA PRO A 114 -17.08 0.69 -9.81
C PRO A 114 -16.13 -0.47 -9.48
N LEU A 115 -16.04 -0.81 -8.19
CA LEU A 115 -15.28 -1.97 -7.72
C LEU A 115 -15.90 -3.25 -8.31
N SER A 116 -15.19 -3.91 -9.22
CA SER A 116 -15.58 -5.19 -9.82
C SER A 116 -14.62 -6.30 -9.42
N VAL A 117 -15.00 -7.57 -9.55
CA VAL A 117 -14.06 -8.67 -9.26
C VAL A 117 -13.14 -8.86 -10.47
N MET A 118 -11.87 -8.47 -10.34
CA MET A 118 -10.88 -8.68 -11.40
C MET A 118 -10.33 -10.11 -11.38
N THR A 119 -10.00 -10.65 -10.21
CA THR A 119 -9.48 -12.03 -10.09
C THR A 119 -10.20 -12.77 -8.98
N ARG A 120 -10.70 -13.97 -9.31
CA ARG A 120 -11.41 -14.82 -8.34
C ARG A 120 -10.42 -15.58 -7.45
N ALA A 121 -10.88 -15.99 -6.27
CA ALA A 121 -10.15 -16.96 -5.46
C ALA A 121 -10.16 -18.31 -6.23
N GLY A 122 -9.07 -19.07 -6.09
CA GLY A 122 -8.85 -20.32 -6.83
C GLY A 122 -8.19 -20.14 -8.20
N THR A 123 -7.96 -18.90 -8.67
CA THR A 123 -7.22 -18.70 -9.93
C THR A 123 -5.79 -19.19 -9.82
N ARG A 124 -5.35 -19.94 -10.84
CA ARG A 124 -4.01 -20.52 -10.97
C ARG A 124 -2.97 -19.42 -11.27
N LEU A 125 -1.88 -19.42 -10.53
CA LEU A 125 -0.68 -18.64 -10.76
C LEU A 125 0.46 -19.60 -11.05
N THR A 126 1.11 -19.47 -12.19
CA THR A 126 2.32 -20.22 -12.49
C THR A 126 3.50 -19.27 -12.30
N ASP A 127 4.47 -19.67 -11.47
CA ASP A 127 5.73 -18.95 -11.36
C ASP A 127 6.51 -19.12 -12.68
N PRO A 128 6.79 -18.04 -13.43
CA PRO A 128 7.46 -18.12 -14.72
C PRO A 128 8.91 -18.59 -14.62
N LYS A 129 9.56 -18.50 -13.45
CA LYS A 129 10.95 -18.92 -13.25
C LYS A 129 11.07 -20.38 -12.85
N THR A 130 10.15 -20.88 -12.03
CA THR A 130 10.24 -22.23 -11.45
C THR A 130 9.21 -23.21 -11.99
N GLY A 131 8.21 -22.73 -12.74
CA GLY A 131 7.07 -23.52 -13.21
C GLY A 131 6.09 -23.93 -12.11
N LYS A 132 6.36 -23.57 -10.84
CA LYS A 132 5.52 -23.96 -9.71
C LYS A 132 4.13 -23.34 -9.81
N ILE A 133 3.13 -24.14 -9.49
CA ILE A 133 1.73 -23.76 -9.52
C ILE A 133 1.28 -23.35 -8.12
N TYR A 134 0.68 -22.17 -8.04
CA TYR A 134 0.07 -21.59 -6.86
C TYR A 134 -1.40 -21.30 -7.13
N PHE A 135 -2.22 -21.29 -6.09
CA PHE A 135 -3.63 -20.93 -6.19
C PHE A 135 -3.90 -19.70 -5.33
N ARG A 136 -4.56 -18.68 -5.89
CA ARG A 136 -4.94 -17.48 -5.13
C ARG A 136 -5.96 -17.86 -4.06
N LYS A 137 -5.64 -17.62 -2.79
CA LYS A 137 -6.55 -17.89 -1.67
C LYS A 137 -7.71 -16.89 -1.57
N ARG A 138 -7.51 -15.65 -2.03
CA ARG A 138 -8.47 -14.55 -1.91
C ARG A 138 -8.73 -13.90 -3.28
N ARG A 139 -9.89 -13.25 -3.41
CA ARG A 139 -10.27 -12.47 -4.60
C ARG A 139 -9.55 -11.13 -4.58
N LEU A 140 -9.26 -10.59 -5.76
CA LEU A 140 -8.72 -9.24 -5.93
C LEU A 140 -9.75 -8.35 -6.63
N LEU A 141 -9.88 -7.13 -6.11
CA LEU A 141 -10.71 -6.07 -6.66
C LEU A 141 -9.79 -4.96 -7.19
N PRO A 142 -9.99 -4.44 -8.42
CA PRO A 142 -9.32 -3.26 -8.90
C PRO A 142 -10.06 -2.00 -8.42
N LEU A 143 -9.32 -0.91 -8.26
CA LEU A 143 -9.83 0.46 -8.19
C LEU A 143 -9.10 1.26 -9.26
N GLN A 144 -9.84 1.92 -10.14
CA GLN A 144 -9.31 2.66 -11.30
C GLN A 144 -9.98 4.02 -11.40
N TYR A 145 -9.23 5.02 -11.86
CA TYR A 145 -9.72 6.32 -12.31
C TYR A 145 -8.85 6.86 -13.45
#